data_AF-A0A914L7F6-F1
#
_entry.id   AF-A0A914L7F6-F1
#
_cell.length_a   1.000
_cell.length_b   1.000
_cell.length_c   1.000
_cell.angle_alpha   90.00
_cell.angle_beta   90.00
_cell.angle_gamma   90.00
#
_symmetry.space_group_name_H-M   'P 1'
#
loop_
_entity.id
_entity.type
_entity.pdbx_description
1 polymer ?
#
loop_
_entity_poly.entity_id
_entity_poly.type
_entity_poly.pdbx_seq_one_letter_code
_entity_poly.pdbx_strand_id
1 'polypeptide(L)'
;MNGEGTSSSNNNNYSFNNNNNSSSSKKRFKQLIQCRSCNCFVLAKDIDKHSKLNNEATTTTNSLESGIVETPKLLVHKRVNKENTTRSKRPSSTGTFNCNNSGFISSQIALIEPNNGMALQLHSLKDEIDWEKNFPMELYGWLRRHSALVNPEMFSAMSVLARSAFTIISEENEIPFAVDVVILWPCIEIPLMQIAFPPTFQQTFNCSSLIRLQLIKSFGQPLQNILLKPDLSKNETKLQEWSKLSKLEFFEYFVKCYFGNALIFKNLNSIQIEYYGRKLNFKIYFEEEEENDEGDIERKMESLCKIEDENGEGNFIKYYPKVCKISHSCKFKIDWSEVLQLEINKDEKKNQIDDDDDNSARRRGYQMYEFC
;
A
#
# COMPACT_ATOMS: atom_id res chain seq x y z
N MET A 1 -46.45 -37.86 20.02
CA MET A 1 -45.76 -38.25 21.27
C MET A 1 -44.29 -38.42 20.96
N ASN A 2 -43.46 -38.04 21.92
CA ASN A 2 -42.09 -37.53 21.80
C ASN A 2 -40.99 -38.58 21.52
N GLY A 3 -39.80 -38.07 21.14
CA GLY A 3 -38.50 -38.75 21.27
C GLY A 3 -37.68 -38.70 19.97
N GLU A 4 -37.03 -37.59 19.61
CA GLU A 4 -35.69 -37.14 20.03
C GLU A 4 -34.53 -38.13 19.81
N GLY A 5 -33.54 -37.67 19.03
CA GLY A 5 -32.11 -37.82 19.37
C GLY A 5 -31.29 -38.80 18.54
N THR A 6 -30.52 -38.31 17.57
CA THR A 6 -29.05 -38.11 17.69
C THR A 6 -28.40 -37.93 16.31
N SER A 7 -27.91 -36.72 16.06
CA SER A 7 -27.03 -36.34 14.95
C SER A 7 -25.58 -36.61 15.32
N SER A 8 -24.89 -37.40 14.50
CA SER A 8 -23.46 -37.69 14.62
C SER A 8 -22.66 -36.79 13.67
N SER A 9 -21.96 -35.81 14.24
CA SER A 9 -21.05 -34.92 13.53
C SER A 9 -19.66 -35.57 13.44
N ASN A 10 -19.23 -35.92 12.23
CA ASN A 10 -17.87 -36.40 11.93
C ASN A 10 -16.86 -35.25 11.97
N ASN A 11 -15.99 -35.23 12.98
CA ASN A 11 -14.79 -34.39 13.02
C ASN A 11 -13.57 -35.22 12.61
N ASN A 12 -13.05 -34.99 11.40
CA ASN A 12 -11.79 -35.54 10.93
C ASN A 12 -10.61 -34.69 11.44
N ASN A 13 -10.01 -35.11 12.55
CA ASN A 13 -8.71 -34.61 13.01
C ASN A 13 -7.59 -35.48 12.43
N TYR A 14 -6.92 -35.00 11.38
CA TYR A 14 -5.65 -35.58 10.93
C TYR A 14 -4.52 -35.10 11.84
N SER A 15 -4.08 -35.96 12.76
CA SER A 15 -2.84 -35.79 13.52
C SER A 15 -1.70 -36.54 12.81
N PHE A 16 -0.77 -35.80 12.21
CA PHE A 16 0.50 -36.37 11.74
C PHE A 16 1.46 -36.50 12.92
N ASN A 17 1.67 -37.74 13.36
CA ASN A 17 2.59 -38.08 14.43
C ASN A 17 3.91 -38.53 13.81
N ASN A 18 4.98 -37.74 13.95
CA ASN A 18 6.33 -38.11 13.51
C ASN A 18 7.26 -38.20 14.71
N ASN A 19 7.42 -39.42 15.23
CA ASN A 19 8.42 -39.76 16.22
C ASN A 19 9.75 -40.00 15.50
N ASN A 20 10.73 -39.12 15.75
CA ASN A 20 12.14 -39.44 15.50
C ASN A 20 13.01 -38.87 16.62
N ASN A 21 13.38 -39.77 17.54
CA ASN A 21 14.43 -39.55 18.53
C ASN A 21 15.80 -39.55 17.83
N SER A 22 16.44 -38.39 17.77
CA SER A 22 17.89 -38.31 17.60
C SER A 22 18.43 -37.07 18.33
N SER A 23 19.25 -37.35 19.34
CA SER A 23 19.96 -36.37 20.16
C SER A 23 21.03 -35.66 19.34
N SER A 24 20.75 -34.43 18.94
CA SER A 24 21.74 -33.40 18.59
C SER A 24 21.10 -32.05 18.84
N SER A 25 21.88 -31.09 19.30
CA SER A 25 21.48 -29.77 19.82
C SER A 25 20.83 -28.89 18.73
N LYS A 26 19.60 -29.24 18.31
CA LYS A 26 18.81 -28.51 17.33
C LYS A 26 18.29 -27.23 17.98
N LYS A 27 18.80 -26.08 17.50
CA LYS A 27 18.20 -24.77 17.76
C LYS A 27 16.71 -24.87 17.40
N ARG A 28 15.83 -24.88 18.41
CA ARG A 28 14.38 -24.95 18.21
C ARG A 28 13.97 -23.74 17.37
N PHE A 29 13.62 -23.97 16.12
CA PHE A 29 13.09 -22.95 15.22
C PHE A 29 11.80 -22.43 15.86
N LYS A 30 11.79 -21.14 16.21
CA LYS A 30 10.63 -20.51 16.83
C LYS A 30 9.59 -20.27 15.73
N GLN A 31 8.55 -21.09 15.71
CA GLN A 31 7.46 -20.97 14.74
C GLN A 31 6.72 -19.64 14.95
N LEU A 32 6.65 -18.80 13.92
CA LEU A 32 5.83 -17.60 13.86
C LEU A 32 4.48 -17.97 13.22
N ILE A 33 3.39 -17.42 13.76
CA ILE A 33 2.01 -17.61 13.28
C ILE A 33 1.39 -16.23 13.06
N GLN A 34 0.64 -16.08 11.97
CA GLN A 34 -0.11 -14.85 11.68
C GLN A 34 -1.42 -14.83 12.48
N CYS A 35 -1.63 -13.80 13.29
CA CYS A 35 -2.89 -13.57 13.99
C CYS A 35 -3.97 -13.10 13.02
N ARG A 36 -5.15 -13.74 13.06
CA ARG A 36 -6.27 -13.41 12.16
C ARG A 36 -6.97 -12.08 12.47
N SER A 37 -6.85 -11.58 13.70
CA SER A 37 -7.54 -10.35 14.13
C SER A 37 -6.78 -9.07 13.74
N CYS A 38 -5.44 -9.04 13.93
CA CYS A 38 -4.58 -7.89 13.61
C CYS A 38 -3.74 -8.08 12.33
N ASN A 39 -3.72 -9.28 11.72
CA ASN A 39 -2.80 -9.70 10.66
C ASN A 39 -1.29 -9.62 10.98
N CYS A 40 -0.93 -9.53 12.26
CA CYS A 40 0.44 -9.44 12.73
C CYS A 40 1.08 -10.82 13.01
N PHE A 41 2.40 -10.96 12.85
CA PHE A 41 3.13 -12.22 13.08
C PHE A 41 3.66 -12.29 14.51
N VAL A 42 3.21 -13.31 15.26
CA VAL A 42 3.60 -13.54 16.65
C VAL A 42 4.17 -14.95 16.81
N LEU A 43 5.00 -15.15 17.84
CA LEU A 43 5.47 -16.49 18.16
C LEU A 43 4.27 -17.39 18.48
N ALA A 44 4.28 -18.64 18.01
CA ALA A 44 3.18 -19.58 18.19
C ALA A 44 2.74 -19.71 19.66
N LYS A 45 3.69 -19.65 20.59
CA LYS A 45 3.44 -19.69 22.04
C LYS A 45 2.77 -18.42 22.62
N ASP A 46 2.79 -17.30 21.89
CA ASP A 46 2.33 -16.00 22.36
C ASP A 46 1.00 -15.59 21.69
N ILE A 47 0.45 -16.41 20.77
CA ILE A 47 -0.79 -16.11 20.03
C ILE A 47 -2.01 -15.92 20.95
N ASP A 48 -2.10 -16.71 22.03
CA ASP A 48 -3.21 -16.62 23.00
C ASP A 48 -3.12 -15.39 23.89
N LYS A 49 -1.90 -14.94 24.22
CA LYS A 49 -1.70 -13.71 24.98
C LYS A 49 -2.01 -12.50 24.12
N HIS A 50 -1.60 -12.55 22.85
CA HIS A 50 -1.86 -11.51 21.88
C HIS A 50 -3.36 -11.37 21.56
N SER A 51 -4.09 -12.47 21.40
CA SER A 51 -5.55 -12.43 21.15
C SER A 51 -6.33 -11.85 22.33
N LYS A 52 -5.95 -12.14 23.58
CA LYS A 52 -6.56 -11.55 24.78
C LYS A 52 -6.38 -10.03 24.84
N LEU A 53 -5.16 -9.53 24.58
CA LEU A 53 -4.88 -8.09 24.60
C LEU A 53 -5.67 -7.32 23.53
N ASN A 54 -5.84 -7.89 22.33
CA ASN A 54 -6.64 -7.25 21.28
C ASN A 54 -8.13 -7.21 21.61
N ASN A 55 -8.64 -8.22 22.32
CA ASN A 55 -10.04 -8.27 22.74
C ASN A 55 -10.32 -7.30 23.92
N GLU A 56 -9.35 -7.12 24.82
CA GLU A 56 -9.46 -6.15 25.93
C GLU A 56 -9.40 -4.70 25.43
N ALA A 57 -8.57 -4.42 24.41
CA ALA A 57 -8.51 -3.11 23.76
C ALA A 57 -9.82 -2.75 23.02
N THR A 58 -10.58 -3.74 22.55
CA THR A 58 -11.90 -3.50 21.92
C THR A 58 -13.05 -3.42 22.92
N THR A 59 -12.89 -3.90 24.15
CA THR A 59 -13.91 -3.73 25.20
C THR A 59 -13.77 -2.41 25.96
N THR A 60 -12.58 -1.80 25.97
CA THR A 60 -12.36 -0.48 26.62
C THR A 60 -12.81 0.71 25.79
N THR A 61 -13.12 0.55 24.50
CA THR A 61 -13.64 1.64 23.67
C THR A 61 -15.14 1.89 23.82
N ASN A 62 -15.87 1.03 24.55
CA ASN A 62 -17.32 1.19 24.76
C ASN A 62 -17.72 1.55 26.21
N SER A 63 -16.77 1.88 27.07
CA SER A 63 -17.06 2.30 28.45
C SER A 63 -15.90 3.13 29.00
N LEU A 64 -15.96 4.45 28.86
CA LEU A 64 -15.42 5.40 29.84
C LEU A 64 -15.94 6.83 29.59
N GLU A 65 -17.14 7.12 30.09
CA GLU A 65 -17.42 8.44 30.66
C GLU A 65 -17.10 8.36 32.17
N SER A 66 -16.34 9.34 32.64
CA SER A 66 -16.01 9.64 34.05
C SER A 66 -15.07 8.66 34.79
N GLY A 67 -13.84 9.12 35.06
CA GLY A 67 -12.93 8.46 35.99
C GLY A 67 -11.51 9.02 35.92
N ILE A 68 -11.22 10.00 36.77
CA ILE A 68 -9.86 10.52 37.00
C ILE A 68 -9.01 9.38 37.57
N VAL A 69 -7.93 9.01 36.86
CA VAL A 69 -6.91 8.09 37.36
C VAL A 69 -5.58 8.83 37.42
N GLU A 70 -5.08 9.00 38.64
CA GLU A 70 -3.79 9.58 38.99
C GLU A 70 -2.64 8.75 38.42
N THR A 71 -1.67 9.43 37.79
CA THR A 71 -0.43 8.81 37.31
C THR A 71 0.61 8.72 38.44
N PRO A 72 1.39 7.63 38.53
CA PRO A 72 2.41 7.47 39.56
C PRO A 72 3.65 8.34 39.27
N LYS A 73 4.07 9.09 40.29
CA LYS A 73 5.27 9.93 40.30
C LYS A 73 6.54 9.08 40.14
N LEU A 74 7.24 9.24 39.03
CA LEU A 74 8.60 8.74 38.83
C LEU A 74 9.60 9.61 39.62
N LEU A 75 10.24 8.98 40.62
CA LEU A 75 11.36 9.49 41.40
C LEU A 75 12.59 9.69 40.52
N VAL A 76 12.92 10.95 40.21
CA VAL A 76 14.21 11.31 39.60
C VAL A 76 15.25 11.47 40.71
N HIS A 77 16.21 10.55 40.76
CA HIS A 77 17.42 10.67 41.59
C HIS A 77 18.29 11.85 41.10
N LYS A 78 18.35 12.90 41.91
CA LYS A 78 19.24 14.05 41.74
C LYS A 78 20.67 13.65 42.12
N ARG A 79 21.58 13.54 41.14
CA ARG A 79 23.03 13.47 41.40
C ARG A 79 23.52 14.86 41.80
N VAL A 80 24.09 14.93 43.00
CA VAL A 80 24.86 16.06 43.52
C VAL A 80 26.23 16.03 42.86
N ASN A 81 26.59 17.10 42.14
CA ASN A 81 28.00 17.45 41.92
C ASN A 81 28.26 18.81 42.55
N LYS A 82 29.27 18.79 43.42
CA LYS A 82 29.87 19.87 44.20
C LYS A 82 31.04 20.44 43.37
N GLU A 83 31.49 21.64 43.72
CA GLU A 83 32.64 22.41 43.18
C GLU A 83 32.27 23.39 42.05
N ASN A 84 32.79 24.62 41.97
CA ASN A 84 33.68 25.37 42.86
C ASN A 84 33.44 26.88 42.66
N THR A 85 33.71 27.62 43.72
CA THR A 85 33.66 29.06 43.88
C THR A 85 34.64 29.82 42.99
N THR A 86 34.20 30.88 42.32
CA THR A 86 34.98 32.13 42.21
C THR A 86 34.09 33.35 42.08
N ARG A 87 34.45 34.37 42.86
CA ARG A 87 33.82 35.67 43.10
C ARG A 87 33.69 36.50 41.82
N SER A 88 32.51 37.12 41.61
CA SER A 88 32.42 38.40 40.92
C SER A 88 31.28 39.24 41.51
N LYS A 89 31.49 40.56 41.48
CA LYS A 89 30.93 41.60 42.34
C LYS A 89 29.43 41.84 42.10
N ARG A 90 28.67 41.96 43.20
CA ARG A 90 27.33 42.57 43.25
C ARG A 90 27.40 44.07 42.95
N PRO A 91 26.40 44.61 42.25
CA PRO A 91 25.79 45.90 42.61
C PRO A 91 24.54 45.64 43.45
N SER A 92 24.46 46.35 44.56
CA SER A 92 23.31 46.43 45.45
C SER A 92 22.24 47.35 44.85
N SER A 93 21.04 46.82 44.62
CA SER A 93 19.81 47.61 44.66
C SER A 93 18.70 46.76 45.26
N THR A 94 18.34 47.12 46.49
CA THR A 94 17.12 46.72 47.19
C THR A 94 15.90 47.16 46.38
N GLY A 95 15.39 46.24 45.57
CA GLY A 95 14.03 46.25 45.06
C GLY A 95 13.46 44.87 45.32
N THR A 96 12.47 44.77 46.20
CA THR A 96 11.64 43.58 46.38
C THR A 96 10.83 43.35 45.10
N PHE A 97 11.47 42.75 44.09
CA PHE A 97 10.77 42.21 42.93
C PHE A 97 10.11 40.91 43.36
N ASN A 98 8.81 41.03 43.60
CA ASN A 98 7.90 39.93 43.80
C ASN A 98 7.81 39.15 42.47
N CYS A 99 8.62 38.10 42.30
CA CYS A 99 8.63 37.23 41.11
C CYS A 99 7.39 36.32 40.99
N ASN A 100 6.27 36.69 41.62
CA ASN A 100 5.01 35.95 41.54
C ASN A 100 4.12 36.40 40.36
N ASN A 101 4.58 37.34 39.54
CA ASN A 101 3.87 37.85 38.36
C ASN A 101 4.69 37.69 37.06
N SER A 102 5.54 36.67 36.93
CA SER A 102 5.93 36.25 35.58
C SER A 102 4.69 35.61 34.96
N GLY A 103 3.98 36.37 34.11
CA GLY A 103 2.85 35.94 33.29
C GLY A 103 3.21 34.87 32.26
N PHE A 104 3.99 33.86 32.64
CA PHE A 104 3.98 32.53 32.04
C PHE A 104 2.81 31.73 32.64
N ILE A 105 1.64 32.35 32.70
CA ILE A 105 0.38 31.62 32.83
C ILE A 105 0.09 31.12 31.42
N SER A 106 0.17 29.80 31.24
CA SER A 106 -0.33 29.09 30.07
C SER A 106 0.12 29.64 28.71
N SER A 107 1.44 29.71 28.46
CA SER A 107 1.84 29.42 27.08
C SER A 107 1.45 27.97 26.85
N GLN A 108 0.29 27.75 26.25
CA GLN A 108 -0.02 26.50 25.57
C GLN A 108 1.18 26.28 24.65
N ILE A 109 2.12 25.45 25.08
CA ILE A 109 3.04 24.82 24.14
C ILE A 109 2.07 24.04 23.28
N ALA A 110 1.71 24.62 22.14
CA ALA A 110 1.08 23.87 21.08
C ALA A 110 2.05 22.72 20.84
N LEU A 111 1.68 21.55 21.34
CA LEU A 111 2.32 20.32 20.95
C LEU A 111 2.05 20.28 19.46
N ILE A 112 3.02 20.74 18.67
CA ILE A 112 3.02 20.58 17.23
C ILE A 112 2.88 19.08 17.08
N GLU A 113 1.68 18.62 16.71
CA GLU A 113 1.51 17.22 16.38
C GLU A 113 2.61 16.93 15.35
N PRO A 114 3.50 15.96 15.60
CA PRO A 114 4.56 15.68 14.66
C PRO A 114 3.87 15.44 13.33
N ASN A 115 4.12 16.36 12.38
CA ASN A 115 3.60 16.23 11.04
C ASN A 115 3.95 14.81 10.61
N ASN A 116 2.93 14.00 10.31
CA ASN A 116 3.08 12.55 10.08
C ASN A 116 3.77 12.27 8.73
N GLY A 117 4.52 13.23 8.22
CA GLY A 117 5.27 13.15 7.01
C GLY A 117 6.75 13.43 7.23
N MET A 118 7.56 12.93 6.31
CA MET A 118 9.01 12.97 6.40
C MET A 118 9.59 13.17 5.01
N ALA A 119 10.68 13.92 4.93
CA ALA A 119 11.47 14.06 3.72
C ALA A 119 12.69 13.15 3.79
N LEU A 120 12.85 12.26 2.80
CA LEU A 120 13.97 11.34 2.68
C LEU A 120 14.73 11.59 1.40
N GLN A 121 16.05 11.39 1.43
CA GLN A 121 16.85 11.43 0.22
C GLN A 121 16.71 10.13 -0.55
N LEU A 122 16.58 10.22 -1.88
CA LEU A 122 16.55 9.04 -2.73
C LEU A 122 17.94 8.37 -2.71
N HIS A 123 17.97 7.13 -2.23
CA HIS A 123 19.14 6.27 -2.33
C HIS A 123 19.19 5.63 -3.71
N SER A 124 20.26 5.94 -4.46
CA SER A 124 20.53 5.25 -5.72
C SER A 124 21.05 3.85 -5.39
N LEU A 125 20.23 2.84 -5.69
CA LEU A 125 20.66 1.45 -5.70
C LEU A 125 21.75 1.31 -6.78
N LYS A 126 23.01 1.39 -6.36
CA LYS A 126 24.11 0.84 -7.16
C LYS A 126 24.00 -0.69 -7.13
N ASP A 127 24.69 -1.39 -8.03
CA ASP A 127 24.69 -2.85 -8.17
C ASP A 127 24.99 -3.67 -6.87
N GLU A 128 25.27 -3.00 -5.75
CA GLU A 128 25.59 -3.57 -4.45
C GLU A 128 24.37 -4.08 -3.67
N ILE A 129 23.19 -3.44 -3.81
CA ILE A 129 22.00 -3.83 -3.05
C ILE A 129 21.15 -4.77 -3.90
N ASP A 130 21.15 -6.04 -3.50
CA ASP A 130 20.27 -7.04 -4.09
C ASP A 130 18.84 -6.82 -3.58
N TRP A 131 18.06 -6.06 -4.36
CA TRP A 131 16.65 -5.76 -4.08
C TRP A 131 15.87 -7.04 -3.73
N GLU A 132 16.14 -8.13 -4.45
CA GLU A 132 15.37 -9.36 -4.35
C GLU A 132 15.63 -10.12 -3.05
N LYS A 133 16.84 -10.00 -2.47
CA LYS A 133 17.23 -10.63 -1.18
C LYS A 133 16.69 -9.91 0.04
N ASN A 134 16.30 -8.64 -0.09
CA ASN A 134 15.83 -7.82 1.03
C ASN A 134 14.37 -8.10 1.42
N PHE A 135 13.65 -8.92 0.65
CA PHE A 135 12.26 -9.28 0.93
C PHE A 135 12.11 -10.78 1.22
N PRO A 136 11.15 -11.17 2.07
CA PRO A 136 10.75 -12.56 2.20
C PRO A 136 10.33 -13.15 0.86
N MET A 137 10.56 -14.45 0.66
CA MET A 137 10.17 -15.15 -0.58
C MET A 137 8.65 -15.11 -0.82
N GLU A 138 7.86 -14.99 0.24
CA GLU A 138 6.41 -14.89 0.20
C GLU A 138 5.93 -13.52 -0.29
N LEU A 139 6.83 -12.54 -0.43
CA LEU A 139 6.49 -11.23 -0.95
C LEU A 139 6.56 -11.22 -2.48
N TYR A 140 5.40 -11.10 -3.14
CA TYR A 140 5.31 -11.05 -4.59
C TYR A 140 4.26 -10.05 -5.05
N GLY A 141 4.15 -9.86 -6.37
CA GLY A 141 3.11 -9.04 -6.99
C GLY A 141 3.20 -7.55 -6.66
N TRP A 142 2.03 -6.94 -6.43
CA TRP A 142 1.86 -5.52 -6.14
C TRP A 142 2.64 -5.09 -4.91
N LEU A 143 2.50 -5.83 -3.82
CA LEU A 143 3.11 -5.48 -2.54
C LEU A 143 4.63 -5.35 -2.67
N ARG A 144 5.30 -6.28 -3.36
CA ARG A 144 6.75 -6.23 -3.61
C ARG A 144 7.17 -5.01 -4.45
N ARG A 145 6.35 -4.62 -5.43
CA ARG A 145 6.63 -3.49 -6.34
C ARG A 145 6.38 -2.13 -5.73
N HIS A 146 5.40 -2.06 -4.84
CA HIS A 146 5.03 -0.85 -4.11
C HIS A 146 5.63 -0.89 -2.69
N SER A 147 6.83 -1.44 -2.56
CA SER A 147 7.61 -1.45 -1.33
C SER A 147 8.86 -0.60 -1.48
N ALA A 148 9.28 0.08 -0.43
CA ALA A 148 10.54 0.80 -0.38
C ALA A 148 11.38 0.38 0.81
N LEU A 149 12.70 0.38 0.65
CA LEU A 149 13.64 0.03 1.70
C LEU A 149 14.07 1.30 2.45
N VAL A 150 14.07 1.23 3.77
CA VAL A 150 14.51 2.30 4.68
C VAL A 150 15.29 1.73 5.85
N ASN A 151 16.16 2.53 6.45
CA ASN A 151 16.89 2.12 7.65
C ASN A 151 15.91 1.78 8.80
N PRO A 152 16.09 0.67 9.53
CA PRO A 152 15.19 0.27 10.62
C PRO A 152 15.02 1.33 11.73
N GLU A 153 16.05 2.13 12.01
CA GLU A 153 16.00 3.17 13.04
C GLU A 153 15.01 4.29 12.68
N MET A 154 14.69 4.45 11.39
CA MET A 154 13.70 5.42 10.92
C MET A 154 12.30 5.13 11.46
N PHE A 155 11.94 3.86 11.65
CA PHE A 155 10.63 3.50 12.20
C PHE A 155 10.48 4.00 13.64
N SER A 156 11.53 3.87 14.45
CA SER A 156 11.57 4.39 15.82
C SER A 156 11.54 5.92 15.82
N ALA A 157 12.30 6.57 14.94
CA ALA A 157 12.30 8.04 14.82
C ALA A 157 10.92 8.58 14.44
N MET A 158 10.18 7.87 13.58
CA MET A 158 8.83 8.23 13.15
C MET A 158 7.73 7.79 14.14
N SER A 159 8.06 6.99 15.16
CA SER A 159 7.06 6.31 15.99
C SER A 159 6.03 5.49 15.20
N VAL A 160 6.48 4.86 14.10
CA VAL A 160 5.64 4.00 13.25
C VAL A 160 6.12 2.55 13.27
N LEU A 161 5.22 1.62 12.98
CA LEU A 161 5.57 0.20 12.89
C LEU A 161 6.28 -0.09 11.56
N ALA A 162 7.17 -1.08 11.56
CA ALA A 162 7.71 -1.62 10.32
C ALA A 162 6.57 -2.11 9.41
N ARG A 163 6.71 -1.92 8.09
CA ARG A 163 5.68 -2.27 7.09
C ARG A 163 4.41 -1.42 7.14
N SER A 164 4.49 -0.23 7.75
CA SER A 164 3.44 0.78 7.64
C SER A 164 3.38 1.33 6.21
N ALA A 165 2.19 1.74 5.78
CA ALA A 165 1.93 2.30 4.47
C ALA A 165 2.03 3.83 4.47
N PHE A 166 2.61 4.38 3.42
CA PHE A 166 2.83 5.81 3.23
C PHE A 166 2.41 6.23 1.83
N THR A 167 1.92 7.45 1.73
CA THR A 167 1.71 8.14 0.47
C THR A 167 2.98 8.90 0.10
N ILE A 168 3.41 8.80 -1.15
CA ILE A 168 4.49 9.62 -1.71
C ILE A 168 3.88 10.92 -2.22
N ILE A 169 4.42 12.05 -1.77
CA ILE A 169 3.97 13.38 -2.15
C ILE A 169 5.02 14.03 -3.04
N SER A 170 4.60 14.47 -4.23
CA SER A 170 5.40 15.34 -5.10
C SER A 170 4.98 16.79 -4.93
N GLU A 171 5.95 17.70 -4.97
CA GLU A 171 5.76 19.15 -4.84
C GLU A 171 6.15 19.91 -6.12
N GLU A 172 6.31 19.21 -7.25
CA GLU A 172 6.82 19.82 -8.48
C GLU A 172 5.95 20.94 -9.04
N ASN A 173 4.65 20.98 -8.72
CA ASN A 173 3.66 21.86 -9.38
C ASN A 173 2.98 22.87 -8.44
N GLU A 174 3.68 23.39 -7.43
CA GLU A 174 3.18 24.30 -6.36
C GLU A 174 2.11 23.69 -5.43
N ILE A 175 1.27 22.80 -5.97
CA ILE A 175 0.25 22.05 -5.24
C ILE A 175 0.79 20.63 -5.01
N PRO A 176 0.96 20.21 -3.74
CA PRO A 176 1.40 18.86 -3.44
C PRO A 176 0.35 17.85 -3.92
N PHE A 177 0.78 16.84 -4.66
CA PHE A 177 -0.10 15.75 -5.08
C PHE A 177 0.50 14.40 -4.69
N ALA A 178 -0.38 13.49 -4.30
CA ALA A 178 -0.02 12.12 -4.01
C ALA A 178 0.24 11.38 -5.32
N VAL A 179 1.38 10.72 -5.42
CA VAL A 179 1.80 10.06 -6.65
C VAL A 179 1.65 8.55 -6.57
N ASP A 180 2.05 7.95 -5.44
CA ASP A 180 1.90 6.52 -5.22
C ASP A 180 1.75 6.19 -3.74
N VAL A 181 1.33 4.97 -3.45
CA VAL A 181 1.33 4.36 -2.13
C VAL A 181 2.51 3.39 -2.04
N VAL A 182 3.25 3.47 -0.95
CA VAL A 182 4.41 2.61 -0.69
C VAL A 182 4.35 2.02 0.71
N ILE A 183 4.82 0.79 0.86
CA ILE A 183 5.01 0.13 2.15
C ILE A 183 6.49 0.13 2.49
N LEU A 184 6.84 0.66 3.67
CA LEU A 184 8.23 0.78 4.08
C LEU A 184 8.74 -0.52 4.71
N TRP A 185 9.84 -1.03 4.18
CA TRP A 185 10.51 -2.23 4.64
C TRP A 185 11.87 -1.92 5.28
N PRO A 186 12.18 -2.54 6.43
CA PRO A 186 13.45 -2.32 7.10
C PRO A 186 14.61 -2.96 6.34
N CYS A 187 15.66 -2.19 6.06
CA CYS A 187 16.90 -2.65 5.45
C CYS A 187 18.09 -1.86 6.04
N ILE A 188 19.04 -2.56 6.67
CA ILE A 188 20.18 -1.93 7.35
C ILE A 188 21.22 -1.36 6.39
N GLU A 189 21.21 -1.81 5.13
CA GLU A 189 22.10 -1.34 4.07
C GLU A 189 21.72 0.07 3.61
N ILE A 190 20.47 0.48 3.82
CA ILE A 190 20.01 1.84 3.51
C ILE A 190 20.50 2.80 4.59
N PRO A 191 21.20 3.90 4.24
CA PRO A 191 21.61 4.91 5.21
C PRO A 191 20.42 5.59 5.89
N LEU A 192 20.65 6.14 7.08
CA LEU A 192 19.67 6.98 7.78
C LEU A 192 19.21 8.14 6.89
N MET A 193 17.93 8.51 7.02
CA MET A 193 17.30 9.58 6.24
C MET A 193 17.28 9.35 4.71
N GLN A 194 17.48 8.11 4.26
CA GLN A 194 17.39 7.74 2.85
C GLN A 194 16.31 6.68 2.60
N ILE A 195 15.87 6.59 1.35
CA ILE A 195 14.89 5.62 0.87
C ILE A 195 15.32 5.05 -0.46
N ALA A 196 15.22 3.72 -0.62
CA ALA A 196 15.41 3.07 -1.91
C ALA A 196 14.08 2.51 -2.45
N PHE A 197 13.81 2.79 -3.71
CA PHE A 197 12.67 2.27 -4.46
C PHE A 197 13.10 1.15 -5.40
N PRO A 198 12.18 0.26 -5.84
CA PRO A 198 12.53 -0.77 -6.80
C PRO A 198 12.99 -0.13 -8.11
N PRO A 199 13.89 -0.77 -8.87
CA PRO A 199 14.35 -0.25 -10.16
C PRO A 199 13.21 0.04 -11.14
N THR A 200 12.13 -0.75 -11.10
CA THR A 200 10.94 -0.55 -11.93
C THR A 200 10.20 0.75 -11.60
N PHE A 201 10.25 1.18 -10.34
CA PHE A 201 9.59 2.38 -9.84
C PHE A 201 10.35 3.65 -10.20
N GLN A 202 11.69 3.60 -10.21
CA GLN A 202 12.54 4.73 -10.61
C GLN A 202 12.33 5.14 -12.08
N GLN A 203 11.99 4.18 -12.95
CA GLN A 203 11.71 4.48 -14.36
C GLN A 203 10.43 5.30 -14.56
N THR A 204 9.44 5.09 -13.70
CA THR A 204 8.14 5.76 -13.79
C THR A 204 8.13 7.12 -13.10
N PHE A 205 9.14 7.39 -12.28
CA PHE A 205 9.11 8.50 -11.34
C PHE A 205 10.39 9.31 -11.45
N ASN A 206 10.30 10.46 -12.12
CA ASN A 206 11.41 11.42 -12.21
C ASN A 206 11.48 12.25 -10.92
N CYS A 207 11.66 11.59 -9.78
CA CYS A 207 11.72 12.29 -8.51
C CYS A 207 12.97 13.17 -8.42
N SER A 208 12.77 14.36 -7.85
CA SER A 208 13.87 15.10 -7.22
C SER A 208 14.62 14.22 -6.21
N SER A 209 15.84 14.61 -5.84
CA SER A 209 16.64 13.90 -4.84
C SER A 209 15.96 13.78 -3.46
N LEU A 210 14.84 14.47 -3.23
CA LEU A 210 14.08 14.49 -1.99
C LEU A 210 12.66 13.96 -2.19
N ILE A 211 12.27 13.00 -1.36
CA ILE A 211 11.00 12.30 -1.39
C ILE A 211 10.24 12.64 -0.12
N ARG A 212 9.03 13.19 -0.25
CA ARG A 212 8.16 13.39 0.91
C ARG A 212 7.21 12.21 1.04
N LEU A 213 7.17 11.64 2.24
CA LEU A 213 6.26 10.57 2.62
C LEU A 213 5.25 11.12 3.61
N GLN A 214 4.03 10.59 3.58
CA GLN A 214 3.03 10.84 4.62
C GLN A 214 2.38 9.54 5.04
N LEU A 215 2.34 9.30 6.36
CA LEU A 215 1.76 8.08 6.92
C LEU A 215 0.27 7.99 6.60
N ILE A 216 -0.16 6.82 6.12
CA ILE A 216 -1.58 6.51 5.92
C ILE A 216 -2.14 6.02 7.26
N LYS A 217 -2.87 6.90 7.96
CA LYS A 217 -3.45 6.60 9.28
C LYS A 217 -4.64 5.64 9.21
N SER A 218 -5.41 5.73 8.14
CA SER A 218 -6.61 4.92 7.92
C SER A 218 -6.72 4.53 6.46
N PHE A 219 -7.26 3.35 6.24
CA PHE A 219 -7.61 2.88 4.91
C PHE A 219 -9.09 3.15 4.68
N GLY A 220 -9.45 3.49 3.44
CA GLY A 220 -10.83 3.47 3.00
C GLY A 220 -11.44 2.08 3.10
N GLN A 221 -12.74 1.98 2.84
CA GLN A 221 -13.43 0.70 2.73
C GLN A 221 -12.67 -0.23 1.76
N PRO A 222 -12.51 -1.52 2.12
CA PRO A 222 -11.86 -2.47 1.24
C PRO A 222 -12.58 -2.57 -0.11
N LEU A 223 -11.81 -2.53 -1.19
CA LEU A 223 -12.37 -2.69 -2.53
C LEU A 223 -12.78 -4.15 -2.74
N GLN A 224 -14.01 -4.32 -3.24
CA GLN A 224 -14.61 -5.63 -3.44
C GLN A 224 -14.66 -6.02 -4.91
N ASN A 225 -14.86 -5.07 -5.83
CA ASN A 225 -14.99 -5.35 -7.26
C ASN A 225 -14.04 -4.45 -8.05
N ILE A 226 -13.21 -5.07 -8.89
CA ILE A 226 -12.26 -4.37 -9.76
C ILE A 226 -12.42 -4.88 -11.17
N LEU A 227 -12.68 -3.96 -12.09
CA LEU A 227 -12.73 -4.21 -13.52
C LEU A 227 -11.44 -3.70 -14.17
N LEU A 228 -10.74 -4.58 -14.86
CA LEU A 228 -9.54 -4.27 -15.63
C LEU A 228 -9.85 -4.35 -17.12
N LYS A 229 -9.48 -3.31 -17.86
CA LYS A 229 -9.54 -3.29 -19.32
C LYS A 229 -8.14 -3.18 -19.90
N PRO A 230 -7.72 -4.08 -20.80
CA PRO A 230 -6.43 -3.95 -21.48
C PRO A 230 -6.28 -2.57 -22.13
N ASP A 231 -5.14 -1.92 -21.93
CA ASP A 231 -4.84 -0.66 -22.61
C ASP A 231 -4.39 -0.94 -24.05
N LEU A 232 -5.36 -0.87 -24.95
CA LEU A 232 -5.19 -1.11 -26.37
C LEU A 232 -4.57 0.12 -27.05
N SER A 233 -3.27 0.32 -26.84
CA SER A 233 -2.50 1.17 -27.75
C SER A 233 -2.56 0.56 -29.16
N LYS A 234 -2.67 1.40 -30.21
CA LYS A 234 -2.89 1.03 -31.63
C LYS A 234 -1.85 0.06 -32.27
N ASN A 235 -0.94 -0.51 -31.50
CA ASN A 235 0.08 -1.44 -31.98
C ASN A 235 -0.51 -2.86 -32.12
N GLU A 236 -0.51 -3.39 -33.35
CA GLU A 236 -1.05 -4.70 -33.67
C GLU A 236 -0.40 -5.86 -32.92
N THR A 237 0.90 -5.75 -32.63
CA THR A 237 1.65 -6.79 -31.90
C THR A 237 1.07 -6.99 -30.50
N LYS A 238 0.71 -5.90 -29.83
CA LYS A 238 0.07 -5.95 -28.51
C LYS A 238 -1.31 -6.60 -28.55
N LEU A 239 -2.07 -6.40 -29.62
CA LEU A 239 -3.40 -7.02 -29.75
C LEU A 239 -3.31 -8.55 -29.78
N GLN A 240 -2.35 -9.10 -30.54
CA GLN A 240 -2.13 -10.55 -30.57
C GLN A 240 -1.70 -11.10 -29.21
N GLU A 241 -0.89 -10.36 -28.46
CA GLU A 241 -0.51 -10.72 -27.09
C GLU A 241 -1.71 -10.73 -26.16
N TRP A 242 -2.55 -9.70 -26.22
CA TRP A 242 -3.77 -9.63 -25.42
C TRP A 242 -4.76 -10.76 -25.74
N SER A 243 -4.91 -11.10 -27.02
CA SER A 243 -5.74 -12.25 -27.45
C SER A 243 -5.21 -13.59 -26.91
N LYS A 244 -3.88 -13.78 -26.89
CA LYS A 244 -3.29 -14.98 -26.28
C LYS A 244 -3.56 -15.03 -24.78
N LEU A 245 -3.42 -13.90 -24.09
CA LEU A 245 -3.68 -13.81 -22.64
C LEU A 245 -5.16 -14.04 -22.30
N SER A 246 -6.11 -13.57 -23.12
CA SER A 246 -7.55 -13.77 -22.87
C SER A 246 -7.97 -15.23 -22.92
N LYS A 247 -7.21 -16.07 -23.62
CA LYS A 247 -7.42 -17.52 -23.73
C LYS A 247 -6.78 -18.30 -22.56
N LEU A 248 -6.01 -17.66 -21.69
CA LEU A 248 -5.35 -18.32 -20.55
C LEU A 248 -6.20 -18.24 -19.28
N GLU A 249 -6.80 -19.36 -18.89
CA GLU A 249 -7.62 -19.46 -17.66
C GLU A 249 -6.86 -19.04 -16.39
N PHE A 250 -5.56 -19.36 -16.31
CA PHE A 250 -4.74 -19.03 -15.13
C PHE A 250 -4.34 -17.57 -15.03
N PHE A 251 -4.52 -16.77 -16.09
CA PHE A 251 -4.09 -15.37 -16.06
C PHE A 251 -4.93 -14.54 -15.07
N GLU A 252 -6.24 -14.79 -15.00
CA GLU A 252 -7.09 -14.12 -14.01
C GLU A 252 -6.69 -14.49 -12.58
N TYR A 253 -6.34 -15.75 -12.33
CA TYR A 253 -5.82 -16.19 -11.04
C TYR A 253 -4.49 -15.51 -10.69
N PHE A 254 -3.60 -15.37 -11.67
CA PHE A 254 -2.36 -14.61 -11.51
C PHE A 254 -2.65 -13.16 -11.11
N VAL A 255 -3.58 -12.47 -11.79
CA VAL A 255 -3.96 -11.09 -11.46
C VAL A 255 -4.50 -10.97 -10.03
N LYS A 256 -5.36 -11.90 -9.61
CA LYS A 256 -5.86 -11.96 -8.22
C LYS A 256 -4.72 -12.08 -7.21
N CYS A 257 -3.78 -12.99 -7.47
CA CYS A 257 -2.61 -13.17 -6.61
C CYS A 257 -1.70 -11.94 -6.61
N TYR A 258 -1.49 -11.33 -7.78
CA TYR A 258 -0.67 -10.15 -7.96
C TYR A 258 -1.17 -8.98 -7.11
N PHE A 259 -2.48 -8.78 -7.03
CA PHE A 259 -3.11 -7.72 -6.22
C PHE A 259 -3.36 -8.10 -4.76
N GLY A 260 -2.89 -9.25 -4.30
CA GLY A 260 -3.08 -9.69 -2.91
C GLY A 260 -2.59 -8.65 -1.90
N ASN A 261 -3.50 -8.14 -1.06
CA ASN A 261 -3.26 -7.08 -0.07
C ASN A 261 -2.71 -5.75 -0.66
N ALA A 262 -2.94 -5.49 -1.94
CA ALA A 262 -2.53 -4.24 -2.55
C ALA A 262 -3.21 -3.04 -1.88
N LEU A 263 -2.48 -1.94 -1.79
CA LEU A 263 -2.98 -0.63 -1.44
C LEU A 263 -2.93 0.24 -2.70
N ILE A 264 -4.05 0.87 -3.03
CA ILE A 264 -4.21 1.64 -4.25
C ILE A 264 -5.04 2.89 -3.99
N PHE A 265 -4.83 3.93 -4.79
CA PHE A 265 -5.71 5.09 -4.77
C PHE A 265 -7.02 4.78 -5.51
N LYS A 266 -8.15 5.21 -4.95
CA LYS A 266 -9.48 5.03 -5.55
C LYS A 266 -9.65 5.79 -6.87
N ASN A 267 -8.86 6.83 -7.12
CA ASN A 267 -8.88 7.62 -8.36
C ASN A 267 -7.80 7.19 -9.37
N LEU A 268 -7.15 6.04 -9.17
CA LEU A 268 -6.19 5.51 -10.13
C LEU A 268 -6.94 5.11 -11.41
N ASN A 269 -6.46 5.58 -12.58
CA ASN A 269 -7.10 5.32 -13.87
C ASN A 269 -6.44 4.20 -14.68
N SER A 270 -5.16 3.94 -14.41
CA SER A 270 -4.37 2.93 -15.12
C SER A 270 -3.39 2.25 -14.20
N ILE A 271 -3.07 1.01 -14.51
CA ILE A 271 -2.20 0.17 -13.70
C ILE A 271 -1.31 -0.69 -14.60
N GLN A 272 -0.05 -0.87 -14.20
CA GLN A 272 0.89 -1.72 -14.91
C GLN A 272 1.12 -3.02 -14.14
N ILE A 273 0.85 -4.14 -14.80
CA ILE A 273 1.08 -5.49 -14.28
C ILE A 273 2.23 -6.09 -15.07
N GLU A 274 3.20 -6.69 -14.40
CA GLU A 274 4.24 -7.42 -15.12
C GLU A 274 4.01 -8.92 -15.06
N TYR A 275 4.05 -9.55 -16.22
CA TYR A 275 3.76 -10.95 -16.40
C TYR A 275 4.84 -11.57 -17.29
N TYR A 276 5.62 -12.50 -16.75
CA TYR A 276 6.77 -13.11 -17.42
C TYR A 276 7.73 -12.08 -18.09
N GLY A 277 8.09 -11.02 -17.34
CA GLY A 277 8.98 -9.96 -17.82
C GLY A 277 8.34 -8.96 -18.79
N ARG A 278 7.04 -9.10 -19.09
CA ARG A 278 6.31 -8.19 -19.98
C ARG A 278 5.49 -7.21 -19.16
N LYS A 279 5.53 -5.92 -19.53
CA LYS A 279 4.73 -4.86 -18.91
C LYS A 279 3.37 -4.76 -19.62
N LEU A 280 2.31 -5.10 -18.89
CA LEU A 280 0.92 -5.07 -19.35
C LEU A 280 0.21 -3.88 -18.70
N ASN A 281 -0.26 -2.93 -19.50
CA ASN A 281 -1.00 -1.78 -19.01
C ASN A 281 -2.51 -2.07 -19.07
N PHE A 282 -3.21 -1.75 -18.00
CA PHE A 282 -4.66 -1.85 -17.91
C PHE A 282 -5.23 -0.50 -17.50
N LYS A 283 -6.41 -0.15 -18.03
CA LYS A 283 -7.30 0.82 -17.40
C LYS A 283 -8.03 0.11 -16.26
N ILE A 284 -8.13 0.77 -15.11
CA ILE A 284 -8.77 0.21 -13.91
C ILE A 284 -10.05 0.99 -13.61
N TYR A 285 -11.10 0.25 -13.27
CA TYR A 285 -12.38 0.79 -12.87
C TYR A 285 -12.80 0.11 -11.57
N PHE A 286 -13.25 0.91 -10.61
CA PHE A 286 -13.78 0.43 -9.34
C PHE A 286 -15.30 0.38 -9.47
N GLU A 287 -15.85 -0.83 -9.49
CA GLU A 287 -17.30 -1.03 -9.46
C GLU A 287 -17.72 -0.87 -7.99
N GLU A 288 -18.31 0.27 -7.66
CA GLU A 288 -19.02 0.41 -6.39
C GLU A 288 -20.32 -0.35 -6.54
N GLU A 289 -20.64 -1.21 -5.57
CA GLU A 289 -22.00 -1.73 -5.47
C GLU A 289 -22.87 -0.49 -5.22
N GLU A 290 -23.64 -0.08 -6.23
CA GLU A 290 -24.50 1.10 -6.18
C GLU A 290 -25.45 0.95 -4.98
N GLU A 291 -25.09 1.56 -3.85
CA GLU A 291 -26.09 2.04 -2.92
C GLU A 291 -26.79 3.18 -3.65
N ASN A 292 -28.05 2.94 -4.04
CA ASN A 292 -28.96 3.81 -4.80
C ASN A 292 -29.19 5.18 -4.13
N ASP A 293 -28.15 6.01 -4.08
CA ASP A 293 -28.24 7.40 -3.64
C ASP A 293 -27.91 8.30 -4.84
N GLU A 294 -28.95 8.82 -5.50
CA GLU A 294 -28.94 9.69 -6.69
C GLU A 294 -28.27 11.08 -6.49
N GLY A 295 -27.18 11.19 -5.75
CA GLY A 295 -26.54 12.47 -5.38
C GLY A 295 -25.05 12.58 -5.73
N ASP A 296 -24.60 12.09 -6.89
CA ASP A 296 -23.20 11.62 -7.01
C ASP A 296 -22.30 12.33 -8.06
N ILE A 297 -22.36 13.67 -8.11
CA ILE A 297 -21.29 14.49 -8.70
C ILE A 297 -20.53 15.26 -7.62
N GLU A 298 -21.22 15.85 -6.62
CA GLU A 298 -20.55 16.49 -5.47
C GLU A 298 -19.82 15.46 -4.58
N ARG A 299 -20.37 14.24 -4.46
CA ARG A 299 -19.75 13.15 -3.70
C ARG A 299 -18.42 12.62 -4.29
N LYS A 300 -18.22 12.74 -5.61
CA LYS A 300 -16.93 12.40 -6.26
C LYS A 300 -15.82 13.36 -5.84
N MET A 301 -16.14 14.64 -5.61
CA MET A 301 -15.22 15.61 -5.03
C MET A 301 -15.06 15.45 -3.50
N GLU A 302 -16.10 15.01 -2.77
CA GLU A 302 -16.02 14.71 -1.33
C GLU A 302 -15.21 13.46 -0.97
N SER A 303 -14.91 12.59 -1.94
CA SER A 303 -14.01 11.44 -1.74
C SER A 303 -12.56 11.84 -1.47
N LEU A 304 -12.24 13.12 -1.60
CA LEU A 304 -10.95 13.69 -1.28
C LEU A 304 -10.98 14.22 0.17
N CYS A 305 -10.08 13.73 1.03
CA CYS A 305 -10.00 14.20 2.40
C CYS A 305 -9.66 15.69 2.42
N LYS A 306 -10.61 16.53 2.87
CA LYS A 306 -10.34 17.94 3.16
C LYS A 306 -9.46 18.00 4.41
N ILE A 307 -8.24 18.51 4.27
CA ILE A 307 -7.49 19.02 5.41
C ILE A 307 -7.70 20.53 5.39
N GLU A 308 -8.46 21.02 6.35
CA GLU A 308 -8.60 22.46 6.60
C GLU A 308 -7.34 22.91 7.35
N ASP A 309 -6.53 23.77 6.73
CA ASP A 309 -5.45 24.44 7.45
C ASP A 309 -6.14 25.47 8.38
N GLU A 310 -5.96 25.34 9.71
CA GLU A 310 -6.63 26.16 10.75
C GLU A 310 -6.32 27.66 10.68
N ASN A 311 -5.38 28.06 9.82
CA ASN A 311 -4.97 29.44 9.64
C ASN A 311 -5.71 30.01 8.44
N GLY A 312 -6.83 30.69 8.70
CA GLY A 312 -7.80 31.24 7.73
C GLY A 312 -7.30 32.31 6.74
N GLU A 313 -6.05 32.24 6.28
CA GLU A 313 -5.51 33.04 5.18
C GLU A 313 -5.23 32.12 3.97
N GLY A 314 -6.27 31.91 3.15
CA GLY A 314 -6.18 31.21 1.88
C GLY A 314 -6.30 29.69 2.01
N ASN A 315 -7.54 29.18 1.99
CA ASN A 315 -7.85 27.74 2.04
C ASN A 315 -7.40 27.02 0.77
N PHE A 316 -6.11 26.68 0.66
CA PHE A 316 -5.68 25.64 -0.25
C PHE A 316 -6.08 24.28 0.34
N ILE A 317 -7.24 23.78 -0.07
CA ILE A 317 -7.69 22.45 0.33
C ILE A 317 -6.71 21.43 -0.25
N LYS A 318 -5.88 20.83 0.61
CA LYS A 318 -5.00 19.72 0.22
C LYS A 318 -5.84 18.46 0.09
N TYR A 319 -6.06 18.02 -1.14
CA TYR A 319 -6.82 16.83 -1.44
C TYR A 319 -5.88 15.62 -1.52
N TYR A 320 -5.90 14.78 -0.49
CA TYR A 320 -5.24 13.48 -0.55
C TYR A 320 -6.21 12.44 -1.11
N PRO A 321 -5.81 11.69 -2.16
CA PRO A 321 -6.64 10.62 -2.69
C PRO A 321 -6.85 9.54 -1.63
N LYS A 322 -8.09 9.06 -1.56
CA LYS A 322 -8.47 7.96 -0.66
C LYS A 322 -7.71 6.70 -1.05
N VAL A 323 -6.91 6.19 -0.11
CA VAL A 323 -6.22 4.91 -0.24
C VAL A 323 -7.16 3.79 0.18
N CYS A 324 -7.34 2.82 -0.69
CA CYS A 324 -8.13 1.63 -0.43
C CYS A 324 -7.23 0.39 -0.39
N LYS A 325 -7.58 -0.54 0.50
CA LYS A 325 -7.00 -1.88 0.51
C LYS A 325 -7.84 -2.80 -0.38
N ILE A 326 -7.19 -3.58 -1.22
CA ILE A 326 -7.87 -4.65 -1.96
C ILE A 326 -8.18 -5.80 -1.01
N SER A 327 -9.46 -6.18 -0.92
CA SER A 327 -9.87 -7.33 -0.09
C SER A 327 -9.30 -8.63 -0.66
N HIS A 328 -8.97 -9.57 0.22
CA HIS A 328 -8.68 -10.96 -0.14
C HIS A 328 -9.83 -11.65 -0.90
N SER A 329 -11.07 -11.18 -0.72
CA SER A 329 -12.27 -11.64 -1.41
C SER A 329 -12.62 -10.81 -2.64
N CYS A 330 -11.75 -9.89 -3.06
CA CYS A 330 -12.03 -9.00 -4.18
C CYS A 330 -12.24 -9.79 -5.48
N LYS A 331 -13.35 -9.52 -6.16
CA LYS A 331 -13.66 -10.05 -7.47
C LYS A 331 -12.95 -9.20 -8.51
N PHE A 332 -12.01 -9.83 -9.21
CA PHE A 332 -11.35 -9.26 -10.37
C PHE A 332 -12.05 -9.74 -11.62
N LYS A 333 -12.46 -8.80 -12.46
CA LYS A 333 -12.98 -9.08 -13.80
C LYS A 333 -12.06 -8.42 -14.82
N ILE A 334 -11.65 -9.17 -15.83
CA ILE A 334 -10.90 -8.63 -16.96
C ILE A 334 -11.84 -8.58 -18.16
N ASP A 335 -12.09 -7.38 -18.67
CA ASP A 335 -12.94 -7.18 -19.83
C ASP A 335 -12.12 -7.33 -21.11
N TRP A 336 -12.30 -8.47 -21.77
CA TRP A 336 -11.66 -8.81 -23.03
C TRP A 336 -12.49 -8.43 -24.26
N SER A 337 -13.67 -7.83 -24.09
CA SER A 337 -14.64 -7.61 -25.18
C SER A 337 -14.03 -6.85 -26.35
N GLU A 338 -13.31 -5.75 -26.08
CA GLU A 338 -12.65 -4.93 -27.10
C GLU A 338 -11.53 -5.70 -27.84
N VAL A 339 -10.75 -6.51 -27.10
CA VAL A 339 -9.69 -7.35 -27.69
C VAL A 339 -10.28 -8.36 -28.67
N LEU A 340 -11.36 -9.04 -28.27
CA LEU A 340 -12.01 -10.08 -29.06
C LEU A 340 -12.71 -9.50 -30.31
N GLN A 341 -13.36 -8.35 -30.18
CA GLN A 341 -13.98 -7.66 -31.33
C GLN A 341 -12.93 -7.25 -32.37
N LEU A 342 -11.78 -6.74 -31.93
CA LEU A 342 -10.70 -6.36 -32.85
C LEU A 342 -10.04 -7.56 -33.53
N GLU A 343 -10.04 -8.75 -32.91
CA GLU A 343 -9.55 -9.99 -33.52
C GLU A 343 -10.50 -10.46 -34.65
N ILE A 344 -11.82 -10.47 -34.39
CA ILE A 344 -12.83 -10.84 -35.39
C ILE A 344 -12.75 -9.93 -36.63
N ASN A 345 -12.65 -8.62 -36.42
CA ASN A 345 -12.54 -7.65 -37.51
C ASN A 345 -11.26 -7.81 -38.36
N LYS A 346 -10.21 -8.44 -37.82
CA LYS A 346 -8.99 -8.74 -38.59
C LYS A 346 -9.16 -9.95 -39.49
N ASP A 347 -9.83 -10.98 -39.00
CA ASP A 347 -10.09 -12.19 -39.78
C ASP A 347 -11.04 -11.89 -40.94
N GLU A 348 -12.05 -11.04 -40.74
CA GLU A 348 -12.95 -10.58 -41.81
C GLU A 348 -12.20 -9.80 -42.91
N LYS A 349 -11.29 -8.89 -42.54
CA LYS A 349 -10.49 -8.14 -43.51
C LYS A 349 -9.53 -9.01 -44.29
N LYS A 350 -8.98 -10.06 -43.68
CA LYS A 350 -8.07 -10.98 -44.37
C LYS A 350 -8.82 -11.80 -45.42
N ASN A 351 -10.02 -12.29 -45.08
CA ASN A 351 -10.86 -13.03 -46.02
C ASN A 351 -11.31 -12.18 -47.22
N GLN A 352 -11.56 -10.87 -47.02
CA GLN A 352 -11.91 -9.97 -48.14
C GLN A 352 -10.76 -9.75 -49.14
N ILE A 353 -9.50 -9.79 -48.70
CA ILE A 353 -8.33 -9.60 -49.58
C ILE A 353 -8.08 -10.86 -50.42
N ASP A 354 -8.25 -12.04 -49.82
CA ASP A 354 -8.03 -13.32 -50.52
C ASP A 354 -9.06 -13.55 -51.64
N ASP A 355 -10.30 -13.05 -51.51
CA ASP A 355 -11.34 -13.15 -52.54
C ASP A 355 -11.13 -12.19 -53.74
N ASP A 356 -10.48 -11.04 -53.53
CA ASP A 356 -10.19 -10.07 -54.59
C ASP A 356 -8.98 -10.48 -55.45
N ASP A 357 -7.98 -11.13 -54.86
CA ASP A 357 -6.81 -11.62 -55.61
C ASP A 357 -7.15 -12.80 -56.53
N ASP A 358 -8.07 -13.68 -56.13
CA ASP A 358 -8.51 -14.82 -56.96
C ASP A 358 -9.40 -14.38 -58.15
N ASN A 359 -10.14 -13.28 -57.99
CA ASN A 359 -10.87 -12.63 -59.09
C ASN A 359 -9.96 -11.85 -60.06
N SER A 360 -8.82 -11.33 -59.58
CA SER A 360 -7.85 -10.62 -60.42
C SER A 360 -7.03 -11.59 -61.30
N ALA A 361 -6.75 -12.80 -60.80
CA ALA A 361 -6.06 -13.85 -61.55
C ALA A 361 -6.95 -14.43 -62.68
N ARG A 362 -8.25 -14.61 -62.45
CA ARG A 362 -9.20 -15.06 -63.49
C ARG A 362 -9.42 -14.05 -64.62
N ARG A 363 -9.26 -12.74 -64.37
CA ARG A 363 -9.40 -11.71 -65.42
C ARG A 363 -8.17 -11.57 -66.33
N ARG A 364 -6.99 -12.07 -65.96
CA ARG A 364 -5.79 -12.02 -66.83
C ARG A 364 -5.68 -13.22 -67.81
N GLY A 365 -6.51 -14.25 -67.65
CA GLY A 365 -6.48 -15.45 -68.51
C GLY A 365 -7.26 -15.35 -69.83
N TYR A 366 -8.04 -14.28 -70.05
CA TYR A 366 -8.95 -14.14 -71.21
C TYR A 366 -8.53 -13.11 -72.26
N GLN A 367 -7.28 -12.61 -72.22
CA GLN A 367 -6.77 -11.60 -73.18
C GLN A 367 -5.69 -12.10 -74.16
N MET A 368 -5.49 -13.41 -74.28
CA MET A 368 -4.71 -14.00 -75.37
C MET A 368 -5.62 -14.93 -76.16
N TYR A 369 -6.09 -14.51 -77.34
CA TYR A 369 -6.51 -15.32 -78.51
C TYR A 369 -7.48 -14.51 -79.41
N GLU A 370 -7.07 -13.33 -79.87
CA GLU A 370 -7.69 -12.68 -81.04
C GLU A 370 -6.60 -11.90 -81.79
N PHE A 371 -5.65 -12.61 -82.39
CA PHE A 371 -4.81 -12.10 -83.48
C PHE A 371 -4.23 -13.31 -84.24
N CYS A 372 -4.97 -13.79 -85.23
CA CYS A 372 -4.47 -14.48 -86.42
C CYS A 372 -5.56 -14.47 -87.49
#